data_AF-A0A9E3FAR0-F1
#
_entry.id   AF-A0A9E3FAR0-F1
#
_cell.length_a   1.000
_cell.length_b   1.000
_cell.length_c   1.000
_cell.angle_alpha   90.00
_cell.angle_beta   90.00
_cell.angle_gamma   90.00
#
_symmetry.space_group_name_H-M   'P 1'
#
loop_
_entity.id
_entity.type
_entity.pdbx_description
1 polymer ?
#
loop_
_entity_poly.entity_id
_entity_poly.type
_entity_poly.pdbx_seq_one_letter_code
_entity_poly.pdbx_strand_id
1 'polypeptide(L)'
;MTEPSRRDEFATTEVIRPAAVLMEAAAREIIKGLARDDVREGGHWLTSPGVWQRYDRPWADGAKEPGEAVHLGTIRSIYDSPQRYFVTIFRASITPDGLEQGWSVETLCDDAMQHAGLTLAECPRAGFAAAPLPFRIEAAQAAPEPQSEAHAAQ
;
A
#
# COMPACT_ATOMS: atom_id res chain seq x y z
N MET A 1 8.57 -29.01 -4.17
CA MET A 1 7.63 -28.52 -3.14
C MET A 1 7.81 -27.01 -3.12
N THR A 2 6.96 -26.29 -3.86
CA THR A 2 7.11 -24.86 -4.11
C THR A 2 6.39 -24.13 -2.99
N GLU A 3 7.13 -23.53 -2.05
CA GLU A 3 6.56 -22.70 -1.01
C GLU A 3 5.79 -21.53 -1.65
N PRO A 4 4.53 -21.28 -1.25
CA PRO A 4 3.85 -20.06 -1.68
C PRO A 4 4.62 -18.87 -1.11
N SER A 5 5.08 -17.98 -1.99
CA SER A 5 5.66 -16.70 -1.58
C SER A 5 4.65 -15.98 -0.68
N ARG A 6 4.95 -15.90 0.63
CA ARG A 6 4.21 -15.18 1.68
C ARG A 6 4.11 -13.65 1.46
N ARG A 7 4.22 -13.16 0.22
CA ARG A 7 4.42 -11.74 -0.09
C ARG A 7 3.16 -10.89 -0.15
N ASP A 8 1.96 -11.43 0.04
CA ASP A 8 0.73 -10.61 -0.06
C ASP A 8 -0.49 -11.16 0.74
N GLU A 9 -0.29 -12.03 1.74
CA GLU A 9 -1.41 -12.44 2.62
C GLU A 9 -1.64 -11.39 3.70
N PHE A 10 -2.57 -10.47 3.42
CA PHE A 10 -3.03 -9.47 4.38
C PHE A 10 -4.30 -9.97 5.07
N ALA A 11 -4.32 -9.97 6.40
CA ALA A 11 -5.54 -10.23 7.16
C ALA A 11 -6.54 -9.07 7.05
N THR A 12 -6.04 -7.84 6.92
CA THR A 12 -6.86 -6.66 6.73
C THR A 12 -6.19 -5.72 5.75
N THR A 13 -6.97 -5.20 4.81
CA THR A 13 -6.53 -4.16 3.88
C THR A 13 -7.59 -3.09 3.86
N GLU A 14 -7.20 -1.85 4.14
CA GLU A 14 -8.10 -0.70 4.02
C GLU A 14 -7.55 0.33 3.04
N VAL A 15 -8.45 0.76 2.17
CA VAL A 15 -8.22 1.96 1.37
C VAL A 15 -8.60 3.14 2.25
N ILE A 16 -7.64 4.02 2.51
CA ILE A 16 -7.90 5.22 3.30
C ILE A 16 -8.75 6.15 2.43
N ARG A 17 -10.04 6.30 2.77
CA ARG A 17 -11.00 7.11 2.01
C ARG A 17 -11.65 8.18 2.89
N PRO A 18 -11.50 9.48 2.56
CA PRO A 18 -10.62 10.00 1.51
C PRO A 18 -9.14 9.81 1.93
N ALA A 19 -8.22 9.75 0.98
CA ALA A 19 -6.81 9.47 1.29
C ALA A 19 -6.21 10.54 2.20
N ALA A 20 -5.29 10.18 3.08
CA ALA A 20 -4.62 11.18 3.91
C ALA A 20 -3.54 11.91 3.11
N VAL A 21 -3.52 13.23 3.17
CA VAL A 21 -2.55 14.09 2.49
C VAL A 21 -1.64 14.73 3.52
N LEU A 22 -0.36 14.44 3.41
CA LEU A 22 0.70 15.02 4.21
C LEU A 22 1.28 16.24 3.49
N MET A 23 1.32 17.37 4.19
CA MET A 23 2.01 18.58 3.75
C MET A 23 3.52 18.32 3.68
N GLU A 24 4.25 19.08 2.85
CA GLU A 24 5.69 18.88 2.64
C GLU A 24 6.50 18.80 3.94
N ALA A 25 6.29 19.75 4.86
CA ALA A 25 7.04 19.81 6.12
C ALA A 25 6.81 18.54 6.97
N ALA A 26 5.56 18.12 7.12
CA ALA A 26 5.21 16.91 7.86
C ALA A 26 5.75 15.65 7.17
N ALA A 27 5.57 15.54 5.86
CA ALA A 27 6.09 14.41 5.08
C ALA A 27 7.61 14.27 5.22
N ARG A 28 8.33 15.39 5.19
CA ARG A 28 9.79 15.41 5.37
C ARG A 28 10.20 14.92 6.76
N GLU A 29 9.52 15.36 7.82
CA GLU A 29 9.84 14.92 9.17
C GLU A 29 9.48 13.45 9.40
N ILE A 30 8.38 12.97 8.81
CA ILE A 30 8.03 11.53 8.83
C ILE A 30 9.12 10.71 8.14
N ILE A 31 9.51 11.05 6.91
CA ILE A 31 10.51 10.27 6.16
C ILE A 31 11.86 10.25 6.89
N LYS A 32 12.28 11.38 7.48
CA LYS A 32 13.50 11.43 8.30
C LYS A 32 13.36 10.62 9.59
N GLY A 33 12.19 10.62 10.22
CA GLY A 33 11.88 9.82 11.39
C GLY A 33 11.99 8.34 11.09
N LEU A 34 11.29 7.89 10.06
CA LEU A 34 11.31 6.50 9.60
C LEU A 34 12.72 6.03 9.18
N ALA A 35 13.52 6.91 8.58
CA ALA A 35 14.92 6.60 8.23
C ALA A 35 15.83 6.50 9.46
N ARG A 36 15.51 7.17 10.58
CA ARG A 36 16.22 7.02 11.86
C ARG A 36 15.77 5.79 12.63
N ASP A 37 14.51 5.39 12.44
CA ASP A 37 13.91 4.18 13.02
C ASP A 37 13.98 3.01 12.01
N ASP A 38 15.06 2.94 11.22
CA ASP A 38 15.23 1.90 10.21
C ASP A 38 15.48 0.53 10.87
N VAL A 39 14.80 -0.52 10.40
CA VAL A 39 14.95 -1.90 10.91
C VAL A 39 16.38 -2.42 10.89
N ARG A 40 17.22 -1.93 9.98
CA ARG A 40 18.64 -2.34 9.86
C ARG A 40 19.54 -1.63 10.85
N GLU A 41 19.05 -0.55 11.45
CA GLU A 41 19.79 0.33 12.37
C GLU A 41 19.21 0.28 13.79
N GLY A 42 18.52 -0.81 14.15
CA GLY A 42 17.94 -1.00 15.48
C GLY A 42 16.50 -0.47 15.63
N GLY A 43 15.86 -0.07 14.55
CA GLY A 43 14.48 0.44 14.54
C GLY A 43 13.43 -0.58 14.08
N HIS A 44 12.27 -0.09 13.67
CA HIS A 44 11.11 -0.91 13.33
C HIS A 44 10.54 -0.69 11.93
N TRP A 45 11.04 0.31 11.21
CA TRP A 45 10.54 0.68 9.90
C TRP A 45 11.49 0.29 8.78
N LEU A 46 10.95 -0.26 7.71
CA LEU A 46 11.65 -0.34 6.44
C LEU A 46 10.99 0.63 5.47
N THR A 47 11.75 1.63 5.02
CA THR A 47 11.22 2.69 4.16
C THR A 47 11.81 2.63 2.77
N SER A 48 10.94 2.67 1.76
CA SER A 48 11.29 2.84 0.36
C SER A 48 10.33 3.83 -0.30
N PRO A 49 10.67 4.39 -1.47
CA PRO A 49 9.75 5.27 -2.18
C PRO A 49 8.39 4.60 -2.43
N GLY A 50 7.37 5.09 -1.73
CA GLY A 50 5.95 4.74 -1.90
C GLY A 50 5.49 3.57 -1.04
N VAL A 51 6.39 3.00 -0.23
CA VAL A 51 6.11 1.84 0.62
C VAL A 51 6.85 1.97 1.94
N TRP A 52 6.12 2.01 3.04
CA TRP A 52 6.66 1.96 4.40
C TRP A 52 6.16 0.69 5.07
N GLN A 53 7.06 -0.11 5.62
CA GLN A 53 6.74 -1.40 6.24
C GLN A 53 7.13 -1.38 7.71
N ARG A 54 6.22 -1.84 8.57
CA ARG A 54 6.45 -1.96 10.00
C ARG A 54 6.76 -3.40 10.37
N TYR A 55 7.81 -3.63 11.14
CA TYR A 55 8.21 -4.93 11.68
C TYR A 55 8.13 -4.92 13.20
N ASP A 56 7.91 -6.06 13.84
CA ASP A 56 7.82 -6.16 15.30
C ASP A 56 9.13 -5.84 16.02
N ARG A 57 10.27 -6.06 15.37
CA ARG A 57 11.61 -5.87 15.91
C ARG A 57 12.63 -5.45 14.84
N PRO A 58 13.80 -4.95 15.25
CA PRO A 58 14.90 -4.71 14.34
C PRO A 58 15.42 -6.00 13.72
N TRP A 59 15.99 -5.87 12.53
CA TRP A 59 16.69 -6.97 11.89
C TRP A 59 18.04 -7.22 12.58
N ALA A 60 18.58 -8.43 12.43
CA ALA A 60 19.91 -8.72 12.93
C ALA A 60 20.97 -7.83 12.26
N ASP A 61 22.03 -7.47 12.99
CA ASP A 61 23.09 -6.60 12.49
C ASP A 61 23.66 -7.10 11.15
N GLY A 62 23.67 -6.21 10.14
CA GLY A 62 24.15 -6.52 8.79
C GLY A 62 23.23 -7.41 7.96
N ALA A 63 22.04 -7.76 8.46
CA ALA A 63 21.06 -8.54 7.71
C ALA A 63 20.47 -7.71 6.55
N LYS A 64 20.27 -8.39 5.41
CA LYS A 64 19.60 -7.82 4.24
C LYS A 64 18.13 -8.21 4.15
N GLU A 65 17.72 -9.18 4.96
CA GLU A 65 16.39 -9.77 4.98
C GLU A 65 15.88 -9.79 6.44
N PRO A 66 14.55 -9.86 6.67
CA PRO A 66 13.96 -9.76 8.00
C PRO A 66 14.41 -10.82 9.01
N GLY A 67 14.81 -12.01 8.55
CA GLY A 67 15.15 -13.13 9.44
C GLY A 67 13.96 -13.52 10.31
N GLU A 68 14.10 -13.36 11.63
CA GLU A 68 13.03 -13.62 12.61
C GLU A 68 12.08 -12.43 12.81
N ALA A 69 12.37 -11.26 12.23
CA ALA A 69 11.49 -10.12 12.33
C ALA A 69 10.19 -10.36 11.55
N VAL A 70 9.07 -10.08 12.21
CA VAL A 70 7.73 -10.32 11.70
C VAL A 70 7.21 -9.04 11.06
N HIS A 71 6.77 -9.13 9.80
CA HIS A 71 6.16 -8.02 9.09
C HIS A 71 4.73 -7.80 9.60
N LEU A 72 4.43 -6.62 10.14
CA LEU A 72 3.16 -6.29 10.78
C LEU A 72 2.20 -5.56 9.84
N GLY A 73 2.72 -4.72 8.96
CA GLY A 73 1.88 -3.96 8.06
C GLY A 73 2.64 -3.08 7.07
N THR A 74 1.90 -2.57 6.09
CA THR A 74 2.43 -1.78 4.99
C THR A 74 1.55 -0.56 4.75
N ILE A 75 2.19 0.61 4.68
CA ILE A 75 1.60 1.86 4.22
C ILE A 75 2.05 2.10 2.78
N ARG A 76 1.10 2.35 1.88
CA ARG A 76 1.40 2.74 0.49
C ARG A 76 1.07 4.21 0.27
N SER A 77 2.04 4.91 -0.32
CA SER A 77 1.98 6.34 -0.57
C SER A 77 2.42 6.72 -1.97
N ILE A 78 1.98 7.90 -2.41
CA ILE A 78 2.40 8.54 -3.66
C ILE A 78 3.03 9.88 -3.28
N TYR A 79 4.21 10.15 -3.82
CA TYR A 79 4.83 11.48 -3.75
C TYR A 79 4.29 12.35 -4.90
N ASP A 80 4.18 13.65 -4.67
CA ASP A 80 3.80 14.66 -5.67
C ASP A 80 2.31 14.70 -6.05
N SER A 81 1.43 14.23 -5.17
CA SER A 81 -0.03 14.25 -5.37
C SER A 81 -0.76 14.73 -4.11
N PRO A 82 -1.80 15.58 -4.20
CA PRO A 82 -2.39 16.20 -5.41
C PRO A 82 -1.68 17.48 -5.89
N GLN A 83 -0.70 17.99 -5.13
CA GLN A 83 0.13 19.14 -5.48
C GLN A 83 1.61 18.77 -5.34
N ARG A 84 2.50 19.59 -5.89
CA ARG A 84 3.94 19.34 -5.78
C ARG A 84 4.40 19.34 -4.33
N TYR A 85 5.26 18.39 -3.96
CA TYR A 85 5.84 18.23 -2.61
C TYR A 85 4.92 17.66 -1.51
N PHE A 86 3.82 17.01 -1.89
CA PHE A 86 2.92 16.33 -0.94
C PHE A 86 3.14 14.82 -0.97
N VAL A 87 2.82 14.15 0.15
CA VAL A 87 2.72 12.69 0.21
C VAL A 87 1.27 12.31 0.47
N THR A 88 0.68 11.52 -0.42
CA THR A 88 -0.67 10.99 -0.24
C THR A 88 -0.60 9.53 0.17
N ILE A 89 -1.12 9.19 1.35
CA ILE A 89 -1.30 7.82 1.81
C ILE A 89 -2.69 7.36 1.36
N PHE A 90 -2.73 6.38 0.46
CA PHE A 90 -3.97 5.91 -0.16
C PHE A 90 -4.40 4.52 0.30
N ARG A 91 -3.49 3.73 0.88
CA ARG A 91 -3.78 2.38 1.34
C ARG A 91 -2.86 2.01 2.50
N ALA A 92 -3.43 1.30 3.46
CA ALA A 92 -2.69 0.62 4.51
C ALA A 92 -3.24 -0.80 4.67
N SER A 93 -2.35 -1.73 5.01
CA SER A 93 -2.66 -3.15 5.14
C SER A 93 -1.95 -3.71 6.36
N ILE A 94 -2.62 -4.61 7.08
CA ILE A 94 -2.13 -5.32 8.26
C ILE A 94 -2.05 -6.81 7.94
N THR A 95 -0.94 -7.43 8.32
CA THR A 95 -0.73 -8.88 8.21
C THR A 95 -1.51 -9.62 9.30
N PRO A 96 -1.75 -10.94 9.17
CA PRO A 96 -2.34 -11.73 10.25
C PRO A 96 -1.60 -11.55 11.58
N ASP A 97 -0.27 -11.65 11.58
CA ASP A 97 0.55 -11.48 12.78
C ASP A 97 0.41 -10.07 13.38
N GLY A 98 0.32 -9.03 12.53
CA GLY A 98 0.07 -7.66 12.98
C GLY A 98 -1.26 -7.54 13.72
N LEU A 99 -2.32 -8.15 13.19
CA LEU A 99 -3.64 -8.13 13.80
C LEU A 99 -3.65 -8.89 15.15
N GLU A 100 -3.00 -10.05 15.22
CA GLU A 100 -2.85 -10.81 16.47
C GLU A 100 -2.09 -10.03 17.54
N GLN A 101 -1.16 -9.16 17.13
CA GLN A 101 -0.43 -8.24 18.00
C GLN A 101 -1.20 -6.94 18.31
N GLY A 102 -2.45 -6.81 17.87
CA GLY A 102 -3.32 -5.66 18.15
C GLY A 102 -3.10 -4.47 17.23
N TRP A 103 -2.38 -4.62 16.12
CA TRP A 103 -2.24 -3.56 15.13
C TRP A 103 -3.50 -3.40 14.31
N SER A 104 -3.82 -2.14 14.01
CA SER A 104 -4.87 -1.72 13.09
C SER A 104 -4.28 -0.79 12.04
N VAL A 105 -5.05 -0.50 10.99
CA VAL A 105 -4.67 0.49 9.99
C VAL A 105 -4.46 1.87 10.61
N GLU A 106 -5.33 2.27 11.54
CA GLU A 106 -5.24 3.55 12.24
C GLU A 106 -3.95 3.62 13.07
N THR A 107 -3.70 2.64 13.93
CA THR A 107 -2.50 2.63 14.78
C THR A 107 -1.20 2.49 13.99
N LEU A 108 -1.19 1.77 12.86
CA LEU A 108 -0.05 1.70 11.95
C LEU A 108 0.24 3.07 11.33
N CYS A 109 -0.80 3.75 10.86
CA CYS A 109 -0.68 5.07 10.26
C CYS A 109 -0.21 6.11 11.29
N ASP A 110 -0.78 6.10 12.49
CA ASP A 110 -0.40 6.99 13.59
C ASP A 110 1.05 6.75 14.04
N ASP A 111 1.49 5.49 14.13
CA ASP A 111 2.87 5.13 14.48
C ASP A 111 3.89 5.69 13.48
N ALA A 112 3.55 5.76 12.19
CA ALA A 112 4.40 6.45 11.20
C ALA A 112 4.33 7.98 11.34
N MET A 113 3.13 8.53 11.56
CA MET A 113 2.89 9.97 11.56
C MET A 113 3.34 10.67 12.84
N GLN A 114 3.51 9.96 13.95
CA GLN A 114 4.01 10.50 15.21
C GLN A 114 5.39 11.17 15.07
N HIS A 115 6.20 10.77 14.07
CA HIS A 115 7.48 11.42 13.77
C HIS A 115 7.34 12.90 13.37
N ALA A 116 6.16 13.34 12.94
CA ALA A 116 5.80 14.74 12.74
C ALA A 116 4.78 15.27 13.77
N GLY A 117 4.48 14.50 14.83
CA GLY A 117 3.49 14.87 15.84
C GLY A 117 2.06 14.89 15.30
N LEU A 118 1.75 14.02 14.33
CA LEU A 118 0.43 13.93 13.69
C LEU A 118 -0.19 12.55 13.88
N THR A 119 -1.51 12.51 13.76
CA THR A 119 -2.33 11.32 13.60
C THR A 119 -3.02 11.31 12.25
N LEU A 120 -3.53 10.15 11.85
CA LEU A 120 -4.34 9.95 10.65
C LEU A 120 -5.59 10.84 10.69
N ALA A 121 -6.18 11.04 11.87
CA ALA A 121 -7.36 11.88 12.06
C ALA A 121 -7.10 13.37 11.76
N GLU A 122 -5.90 13.86 12.06
CA GLU A 122 -5.49 15.25 11.86
C GLU A 122 -5.10 15.55 10.40
N CYS A 123 -4.91 14.52 9.58
CA CYS A 123 -4.48 14.70 8.20
C CYS A 123 -5.62 15.19 7.29
N PRO A 124 -5.39 16.25 6.49
CA PRO A 124 -6.29 16.63 5.41
C PRO A 124 -6.60 15.46 4.49
N ARG A 125 -7.85 15.37 4.02
CA ARG A 125 -8.30 14.24 3.21
C ARG A 125 -8.43 14.63 1.74
N ALA A 126 -7.75 13.92 0.85
CA ALA A 126 -7.86 14.11 -0.60
C ALA A 126 -9.22 13.62 -1.08
N GLY A 127 -10.03 14.53 -1.62
CA GLY A 127 -11.23 14.16 -2.37
C GLY A 127 -10.85 13.38 -3.62
N PHE A 128 -10.92 12.05 -3.57
CA PHE A 128 -10.83 11.20 -4.75
C PHE A 128 -12.23 10.95 -5.31
N ALA A 129 -12.37 10.99 -6.63
CA ALA A 129 -13.51 10.38 -7.31
C ALA A 129 -13.59 8.88 -6.91
N ALA A 130 -14.81 8.35 -6.84
CA ALA A 130 -15.03 6.93 -6.55
C ALA A 130 -14.15 6.06 -7.47
N ALA A 131 -13.61 4.96 -6.94
CA ALA A 131 -12.83 4.04 -7.77
C ALA A 131 -13.67 3.63 -8.99
N PRO A 132 -13.11 3.66 -10.21
CA PRO A 132 -13.83 3.15 -11.37
C PRO A 132 -14.21 1.69 -11.12
N LEU A 133 -15.41 1.31 -11.55
CA LEU A 133 -15.86 -0.07 -11.45
C LEU A 133 -14.83 -0.99 -12.13
N PRO A 134 -14.57 -2.19 -11.59
CA PRO A 134 -13.70 -3.15 -12.24
C PRO A 134 -14.16 -3.37 -13.68
N PHE A 135 -13.21 -3.40 -14.62
CA PHE A 135 -13.49 -3.62 -16.03
C PHE A 135 -14.26 -4.94 -16.17
N ARG A 136 -15.49 -4.87 -16.72
CA ARG A 136 -16.25 -6.06 -17.08
C ARG A 136 -15.90 -6.38 -18.54
N ILE A 137 -15.22 -7.49 -18.77
CA ILE A 137 -15.03 -7.99 -20.14
C ILE A 137 -16.38 -8.58 -20.56
N GLU A 138 -17.13 -7.87 -21.40
CA GLU A 138 -18.29 -8.45 -22.08
C GLU A 138 -17.78 -9.45 -23.12
N ALA A 139 -18.20 -10.72 -23.00
CA ALA A 139 -17.89 -11.74 -23.97
C ALA A 139 -18.42 -11.29 -25.34
N ALA A 140 -17.52 -11.18 -26.31
CA ALA A 140 -17.86 -10.85 -27.69
C ALA A 140 -18.98 -11.77 -28.18
N GLN A 141 -20.09 -11.16 -28.60
CA GLN A 141 -21.19 -11.87 -29.25
C GLN A 141 -20.63 -12.59 -30.48
N ALA A 142 -20.91 -13.90 -30.56
CA ALA A 142 -20.48 -14.75 -31.66
C ALA A 142 -20.92 -14.13 -33.00
N ALA A 143 -19.97 -14.03 -33.94
CA ALA A 143 -20.22 -13.53 -35.27
C ALA A 143 -21.31 -14.37 -35.98
N PRO A 144 -22.21 -13.75 -36.77
CA PRO A 144 -23.16 -14.49 -37.59
C PRO A 144 -22.42 -15.30 -38.68
N GLU A 145 -22.85 -16.54 -38.86
CA GLU A 145 -22.33 -17.49 -39.85
C GLU A 145 -22.36 -16.92 -41.29
N PRO A 146 -21.32 -17.13 -42.11
CA PRO A 146 -21.32 -16.67 -43.49
C PRO A 146 -22.32 -17.46 -44.33
N GLN A 147 -23.21 -16.73 -45.02
CA GLN A 147 -24.12 -17.27 -46.02
C GLN A 147 -23.33 -17.80 -47.22
N SER A 148 -23.57 -19.06 -47.57
CA SER A 148 -23.00 -19.72 -48.75
C SER A 148 -23.74 -19.25 -50.00
N GLU A 149 -23.19 -18.27 -50.71
CA GLU A 149 -23.62 -17.95 -52.08
C GLU A 149 -22.96 -18.95 -53.05
N ALA A 150 -23.74 -19.94 -53.45
CA ALA A 150 -23.41 -20.83 -54.56
C ALA A 150 -23.49 -20.05 -55.88
N HIS A 151 -22.33 -19.89 -56.49
CA HIS A 151 -22.13 -19.39 -57.83
C HIS A 151 -22.72 -20.39 -58.86
N ALA A 152 -23.73 -19.98 -59.62
CA ALA A 152 -24.08 -20.63 -60.88
C ALA A 152 -24.45 -19.56 -61.90
N ALA A 153 -23.47 -19.26 -62.75
CA ALA A 153 -23.66 -18.50 -63.97
C ALA A 153 -24.35 -19.36 -65.03
N GLN A 154 -25.15 -18.67 -65.85
CA GLN A 154 -25.71 -19.05 -67.17
C GLN A 154 -27.02 -19.82 -67.18
#